data_AF-A0A8T5MFW3-F1
#
_entry.id   AF-A0A8T5MFW3-F1
#
_cell.length_a   1.000
_cell.length_b   1.000
_cell.length_c   1.000
_cell.angle_alpha   90.00
_cell.angle_beta   90.00
_cell.angle_gamma   90.00
#
_symmetry.space_group_name_H-M   'P 1'
#
loop_
_entity.id
_entity.type
_entity.pdbx_description
1 polymer ?
#
loop_
_entity_poly.entity_id
_entity_poly.type
_entity_poly.pdbx_seq_one_letter_code
_entity_poly.pdbx_strand_id
1 'polypeptide(L)'
;MESNFKLGLLDLPDNFYCKLNKPYLQKIKKVIKKNYGKEEILRREIKTLFKEDISRTTLSTFLKGSTFLSLKRLKIFQSIFDLTALEKNVISIKSSKSGLPISIKLPLKQSKTLARLIGHLLGDGGIFDYSIYYFNKNETLINQFEKDSYEVFGKFKIEKITNLDGTTRLRLPKITGKILSLEKINFSRGKIPNFILKGSREIKAAFLRAIFDDEGSITNNEISIEMTNKNLIYTTATFLKEFEIEIKTIGSRKRDVYKRSYYYGIYGKADLIKFHKQIGFNHPIKDKKLFRKINNYKINQRKNNEARKEIMALLSQGELKTRDLLNVLKIKSPCLSFHMKKLIKKDFVERIPGKIDRDNKGKIVNIYEDSWKLR
;
A
#
# COMPACT_ATOMS: atom_id res chain seq x y z
N MET A 1 -6.42 2.73 -17.37
CA MET A 1 -5.33 1.90 -17.94
C MET A 1 -4.57 1.28 -16.79
N GLU A 2 -4.65 -0.04 -16.62
CA GLU A 2 -3.80 -0.74 -15.66
C GLU A 2 -2.33 -0.53 -16.06
N SER A 3 -1.49 -0.15 -15.09
CA SER A 3 -0.04 -0.09 -15.30
C SER A 3 0.47 -1.49 -15.67
N ASN A 4 1.08 -1.67 -16.85
CA ASN A 4 1.74 -2.94 -17.22
C ASN A 4 3.15 -3.04 -16.62
N PHE A 5 3.33 -2.69 -15.35
CA PHE A 5 4.64 -2.74 -14.71
C PHE A 5 5.17 -4.18 -14.68
N LYS A 6 6.32 -4.37 -15.32
CA LYS A 6 7.08 -5.62 -15.38
C LYS A 6 8.56 -5.27 -15.34
N LEU A 7 9.28 -5.65 -14.28
CA LEU A 7 10.74 -5.59 -14.21
C LEU A 7 11.30 -6.96 -14.58
N GLY A 8 11.78 -7.08 -15.82
CA GLY A 8 12.39 -8.27 -16.37
C GLY A 8 13.90 -8.32 -16.18
N LEU A 9 14.47 -9.42 -16.66
CA LEU A 9 15.90 -9.70 -16.59
C LEU A 9 16.75 -8.61 -17.28
N LEU A 10 16.29 -8.10 -18.43
CA LEU A 10 17.04 -7.13 -19.22
C LEU A 10 16.95 -5.70 -18.69
N ASP A 11 15.98 -5.43 -17.81
CA ASP A 11 15.89 -4.17 -17.07
C ASP A 11 16.94 -4.09 -15.95
N LEU A 12 17.62 -5.20 -15.62
CA LEU A 12 18.68 -5.21 -14.61
C LEU A 12 19.97 -4.58 -15.18
N PRO A 13 20.78 -3.90 -14.34
CA PRO A 13 22.08 -3.39 -14.73
C PRO A 13 23.07 -4.48 -15.13
N ASP A 14 24.00 -4.13 -16.02
CA ASP A 14 25.00 -5.04 -16.59
C ASP A 14 25.93 -5.70 -15.57
N ASN A 15 26.10 -5.07 -14.40
CA ASN A 15 26.91 -5.55 -13.29
C ASN A 15 26.17 -6.57 -12.39
N PHE A 16 24.91 -6.87 -12.67
CA PHE A 16 24.23 -8.03 -12.08
C PHE A 16 24.79 -9.32 -12.68
N TYR A 17 24.64 -10.41 -11.95
CA TYR A 17 25.01 -11.72 -12.43
C TYR A 17 23.85 -12.68 -12.21
N CYS A 18 23.67 -13.60 -13.16
CA CYS A 18 22.58 -14.56 -13.11
C CYS A 18 23.13 -15.98 -13.21
N LYS A 19 22.42 -16.89 -12.56
CA LYS A 19 22.61 -18.32 -12.71
C LYS A 19 21.38 -18.88 -13.41
N LEU A 20 21.61 -19.74 -14.41
CA LEU A 20 20.55 -20.39 -15.17
C LEU A 20 20.40 -21.85 -14.71
N ASN A 21 19.22 -22.43 -14.93
CA ASN A 21 19.03 -23.85 -14.66
C ASN A 21 19.89 -24.72 -15.61
N LYS A 22 20.28 -25.90 -15.12
CA LYS A 22 21.14 -26.83 -15.85
C LYS A 22 20.52 -27.31 -17.17
N PRO A 23 19.23 -27.70 -17.25
CA PRO A 23 18.62 -28.15 -18.50
C PRO A 23 18.74 -27.12 -19.63
N TYR A 24 18.55 -25.84 -19.32
CA TYR A 24 18.66 -24.76 -20.30
C TYR A 24 20.11 -24.54 -20.75
N LEU A 25 21.07 -24.61 -19.83
CA LEU A 25 22.50 -24.53 -20.16
C LEU A 25 22.94 -25.68 -21.07
N GLN A 26 22.38 -26.88 -20.92
CA GLN A 26 22.66 -27.99 -21.83
C GLN A 26 22.12 -27.72 -23.25
N LYS A 27 20.96 -27.07 -23.38
CA LYS A 27 20.45 -26.62 -24.69
C LYS A 27 21.41 -25.62 -25.32
N ILE A 28 21.85 -24.61 -24.57
CA ILE A 28 22.85 -23.63 -25.04
C ILE A 28 24.12 -24.34 -25.50
N LYS A 29 24.65 -25.29 -24.69
CA LYS A 29 25.85 -26.05 -25.04
C LYS A 29 25.70 -26.85 -26.35
N LYS A 30 24.53 -27.44 -26.60
CA LYS A 30 24.23 -28.13 -27.87
C LYS A 30 24.25 -27.16 -29.06
N VAL A 31 23.67 -25.97 -28.90
CA VAL A 31 23.68 -24.92 -29.95
C VAL A 31 25.10 -24.44 -30.21
N ILE A 32 25.90 -24.22 -29.16
CA ILE A 32 27.33 -23.86 -29.30
C ILE A 32 28.09 -24.94 -30.07
N LYS A 33 27.90 -26.22 -29.72
CA LYS A 33 28.56 -27.33 -30.42
C LYS A 33 28.13 -27.39 -31.90
N LYS A 34 26.85 -27.14 -32.20
CA LYS A 34 26.31 -27.15 -33.56
C LYS A 34 26.88 -26.02 -34.42
N ASN A 35 26.91 -24.79 -33.89
CA ASN A 35 27.25 -23.60 -34.68
C ASN A 35 28.77 -23.31 -34.69
N TYR A 36 29.47 -23.64 -33.61
CA TYR A 36 30.88 -23.26 -33.42
C TYR A 36 31.82 -24.45 -33.24
N GLY A 37 31.30 -25.68 -33.10
CA GLY A 37 32.10 -26.87 -32.83
C GLY A 37 32.71 -26.91 -31.42
N LYS A 38 33.62 -25.96 -31.11
CA LYS A 38 34.36 -25.84 -29.85
C LYS A 38 34.03 -24.51 -29.14
N GLU A 39 33.98 -24.55 -27.80
CA GLU A 39 33.75 -23.37 -26.94
C GLU A 39 34.78 -22.24 -27.18
N GLU A 40 36.00 -22.58 -27.60
CA GLU A 40 37.07 -21.61 -27.88
C GLU A 40 36.78 -20.74 -29.11
N ILE A 41 36.06 -21.25 -30.12
CA ILE A 41 35.71 -20.48 -31.31
C ILE A 41 34.70 -19.40 -30.93
N LEU A 42 33.64 -19.77 -30.20
CA LEU A 42 32.69 -18.82 -29.62
C LEU A 42 33.40 -17.76 -28.76
N ARG A 43 34.37 -18.16 -27.94
CA ARG A 43 35.12 -17.22 -27.09
C ARG A 43 35.86 -16.17 -27.91
N ARG A 44 36.53 -16.59 -28.98
CA ARG A 44 37.24 -15.68 -29.91
C ARG A 44 36.25 -14.74 -30.60
N GLU A 45 35.12 -15.27 -31.04
CA GLU A 45 34.07 -14.47 -31.67
C GLU A 45 33.47 -13.43 -30.72
N ILE A 46 33.19 -13.80 -29.46
CA ILE A 46 32.73 -12.86 -28.44
C ILE A 46 33.76 -11.75 -28.23
N LYS A 47 35.06 -12.10 -28.18
CA LYS A 47 36.14 -11.14 -28.03
C LYS A 47 36.24 -10.19 -29.23
N THR A 48 36.09 -10.71 -30.44
CA THR A 48 36.17 -9.91 -31.67
C THR A 48 34.95 -9.00 -31.84
N LEU A 49 33.73 -9.55 -31.71
CA LEU A 49 32.49 -8.83 -31.99
C LEU A 49 32.09 -7.86 -30.88
N PHE A 50 32.30 -8.23 -29.61
CA PHE A 50 31.80 -7.48 -28.47
C PHE A 50 32.90 -6.85 -27.61
N LYS A 51 34.18 -7.01 -28.00
CA LYS A 51 35.35 -6.52 -27.25
C LYS A 51 35.35 -6.98 -25.78
N GLU A 52 34.77 -8.16 -25.52
CA GLU A 52 34.62 -8.74 -24.19
C GLU A 52 35.39 -10.05 -24.10
N ASP A 53 36.28 -10.19 -23.11
CA ASP A 53 36.98 -11.45 -22.87
C ASP A 53 36.29 -12.26 -21.77
N ILE A 54 35.92 -13.49 -22.10
CA ILE A 54 35.37 -14.46 -21.16
C ILE A 54 36.40 -15.58 -21.05
N SER A 55 36.99 -15.77 -19.86
CA SER A 55 37.99 -16.84 -19.71
C SER A 55 37.37 -18.21 -19.99
N ARG A 56 38.17 -19.12 -20.54
CA ARG A 56 37.76 -20.50 -20.85
C ARG A 56 37.15 -21.19 -19.62
N THR A 57 37.73 -20.99 -18.44
CA THR A 57 37.21 -21.49 -17.16
C THR A 57 35.86 -20.89 -16.82
N THR A 58 35.65 -19.58 -17.01
CA THR A 58 34.35 -18.94 -16.76
C THR A 58 33.27 -19.52 -17.66
N LEU A 59 33.54 -19.62 -18.96
CA LEU A 59 32.58 -20.15 -19.94
C LEU A 59 32.23 -21.61 -19.63
N SER A 60 33.24 -22.45 -19.43
CA SER A 60 33.04 -23.88 -19.16
C SER A 60 32.27 -24.11 -17.86
N THR A 61 32.62 -23.39 -16.79
CA THR A 61 31.92 -23.51 -15.50
C THR A 61 30.50 -22.96 -15.54
N PHE A 62 30.24 -21.92 -16.33
CA PHE A 62 28.90 -21.39 -16.57
C PHE A 62 28.03 -22.42 -17.31
N LEU A 63 28.53 -23.01 -18.40
CA LEU A 63 27.81 -24.04 -19.16
C LEU A 63 27.56 -25.33 -18.36
N LYS A 64 28.38 -25.61 -17.35
CA LYS A 64 28.14 -26.69 -16.36
C LYS A 64 27.10 -26.31 -15.29
N GLY A 65 26.72 -25.04 -15.20
CA GLY A 65 25.79 -24.50 -14.20
C GLY A 65 26.42 -24.31 -12.82
N SER A 66 27.75 -24.24 -12.75
CA SER A 66 28.48 -24.09 -11.48
C SER A 66 28.65 -22.63 -11.07
N THR A 67 28.74 -21.71 -12.04
CA THR A 67 29.04 -20.29 -11.80
C THR A 67 27.93 -19.36 -12.29
N PHE A 68 27.98 -18.11 -11.85
CA PHE A 68 27.14 -17.03 -12.34
C PHE A 68 27.82 -16.31 -13.49
N LEU A 69 27.05 -15.83 -14.46
CA LEU A 69 27.54 -14.98 -15.54
C LEU A 69 26.99 -13.57 -15.39
N SER A 70 27.81 -12.54 -15.68
CA SER A 70 27.32 -11.16 -15.65
C SER A 70 26.24 -10.94 -16.70
N LEU A 71 25.32 -10.03 -16.43
CA LEU A 71 24.23 -9.73 -17.33
C LEU A 71 24.72 -9.11 -18.63
N LYS A 72 25.79 -8.30 -18.58
CA LYS A 72 26.52 -7.83 -19.78
C LYS A 72 26.83 -8.97 -20.73
N ARG A 73 27.40 -10.07 -20.20
CA ARG A 73 27.77 -11.25 -20.98
C ARG A 73 26.54 -12.06 -21.38
N LEU A 74 25.51 -12.16 -20.54
CA LEU A 74 24.26 -12.83 -20.93
C LEU A 74 23.55 -12.14 -22.09
N LYS A 75 23.58 -10.81 -22.15
CA LYS A 75 23.05 -10.02 -23.29
C LYS A 75 23.78 -10.36 -24.59
N ILE A 76 25.10 -10.55 -24.53
CA ILE A 76 25.90 -11.04 -25.68
C ILE A 76 25.46 -12.45 -26.08
N PHE A 77 25.24 -13.35 -25.12
CA PHE A 77 24.73 -14.69 -25.43
C PHE A 77 23.33 -14.63 -26.06
N GLN A 78 22.49 -13.70 -25.63
CA GLN A 78 21.16 -13.53 -26.18
C GLN A 78 21.20 -13.06 -27.64
N SER A 79 22.12 -12.16 -28.01
CA SER A 79 22.27 -11.71 -29.40
C SER A 79 22.79 -12.81 -30.33
N ILE A 80 23.51 -13.81 -29.79
CA ILE A 80 24.06 -14.93 -30.58
C ILE A 80 23.06 -16.10 -30.71
N PHE A 81 22.33 -16.43 -29.65
CA PHE A 81 21.61 -17.71 -29.53
C PHE A 81 20.08 -17.62 -29.50
N ASP A 82 19.50 -16.45 -29.78
CA ASP A 82 18.06 -16.16 -29.64
C ASP A 82 17.45 -16.78 -28.36
N LEU A 83 17.83 -16.21 -27.22
CA LEU A 83 17.47 -16.75 -25.90
C LEU A 83 16.11 -16.24 -25.41
N THR A 84 15.05 -16.39 -26.21
CA THR A 84 13.66 -16.00 -25.84
C THR A 84 13.18 -16.59 -24.51
N ALA A 85 13.76 -17.71 -24.07
CA ALA A 85 13.46 -18.35 -22.80
C ALA A 85 14.40 -17.98 -21.63
N LEU A 86 15.40 -17.10 -21.83
CA LEU A 86 16.44 -16.80 -20.82
C LEU A 86 15.86 -16.44 -19.45
N GLU A 87 14.94 -15.49 -19.43
CA GLU A 87 14.31 -14.95 -18.22
C GLU A 87 13.64 -16.06 -17.39
N LYS A 88 12.91 -16.97 -18.04
CA LYS A 88 12.21 -18.08 -17.38
C LYS A 88 13.16 -19.13 -16.78
N ASN A 89 14.41 -19.15 -17.25
CA ASN A 89 15.41 -20.13 -16.83
C ASN A 89 16.41 -19.57 -15.80
N VAL A 90 16.24 -18.32 -15.35
CA VAL A 90 17.01 -17.75 -14.24
C VAL A 90 16.58 -18.40 -12.92
N ILE A 91 17.54 -18.98 -12.19
CA ILE A 91 17.30 -19.59 -10.88
C ILE A 91 17.76 -18.70 -9.73
N SER A 92 18.75 -17.84 -9.96
CA SER A 92 19.21 -16.90 -8.95
C SER A 92 19.98 -15.73 -9.57
N ILE A 93 20.01 -14.62 -8.84
CA ILE A 93 20.73 -13.41 -9.21
C ILE A 93 21.59 -12.89 -8.06
N LYS A 94 22.68 -12.20 -8.40
CA LYS A 94 23.53 -11.44 -7.46
C LYS A 94 23.89 -10.08 -8.06
N SER A 95 24.16 -9.09 -7.21
CA SER A 95 24.37 -7.70 -7.65
C SER A 95 25.85 -7.30 -7.76
N SER A 96 26.75 -8.25 -7.53
CA SER A 96 28.21 -8.12 -7.67
C SER A 96 28.84 -9.51 -7.71
N LYS A 97 30.15 -9.62 -7.98
CA LYS A 97 30.86 -10.91 -8.01
C LYS A 97 30.81 -11.65 -6.66
N SER A 98 30.99 -10.93 -5.56
CA SER A 98 30.99 -11.45 -4.18
C SER A 98 29.64 -11.31 -3.46
N GLY A 99 28.62 -10.76 -4.12
CA GLY A 99 27.31 -10.54 -3.52
C GLY A 99 26.55 -11.83 -3.24
N LEU A 100 25.81 -11.86 -2.14
CA LEU A 100 24.91 -12.96 -1.81
C LEU A 100 23.82 -13.11 -2.88
N PRO A 101 23.62 -14.34 -3.41
CA PRO A 101 22.58 -14.57 -4.39
C PRO A 101 21.20 -14.68 -3.74
N ILE A 102 20.16 -14.31 -4.49
CA ILE A 102 18.75 -14.56 -4.14
C ILE A 102 18.05 -15.35 -5.25
N SER A 103 17.11 -16.20 -4.87
CA SER A 103 16.32 -17.03 -5.78
C SER A 103 15.05 -16.33 -6.25
N ILE A 104 15.20 -15.31 -7.09
CA ILE A 104 14.06 -14.50 -7.56
C ILE A 104 13.34 -15.14 -8.75
N LYS A 105 12.02 -14.94 -8.82
CA LYS A 105 11.23 -15.25 -10.02
C LYS A 105 11.12 -13.99 -10.88
N LEU A 106 11.67 -14.05 -12.10
CA LEU A 106 11.53 -12.97 -13.08
C LEU A 106 10.46 -13.33 -14.13
N PRO A 107 9.74 -12.33 -14.65
CA PRO A 107 9.83 -10.93 -14.27
C PRO A 107 9.10 -10.60 -12.97
N LEU A 108 9.59 -9.59 -12.25
CA LEU A 108 8.84 -8.98 -11.16
C LEU A 108 7.66 -8.20 -11.73
N LYS A 109 6.45 -8.59 -11.35
CA LYS A 109 5.20 -7.94 -11.77
C LYS A 109 4.66 -7.06 -10.65
N GLN A 110 3.81 -6.10 -11.00
CA GLN A 110 3.05 -5.39 -9.98
C GLN A 110 2.17 -6.37 -9.21
N SER A 111 2.10 -6.20 -7.89
CA SER A 111 1.29 -7.04 -7.03
C SER A 111 0.93 -6.30 -5.75
N LYS A 112 -0.14 -6.76 -5.09
CA LYS A 112 -0.52 -6.30 -3.74
C LYS A 112 0.64 -6.46 -2.76
N THR A 113 1.37 -7.56 -2.86
CA THR A 113 2.51 -7.91 -2.02
C THR A 113 3.66 -6.92 -2.18
N LEU A 114 4.03 -6.58 -3.43
CA LEU A 114 5.06 -5.58 -3.69
C LEU A 114 4.63 -4.19 -3.20
N ALA A 115 3.36 -3.82 -3.39
CA ALA A 115 2.81 -2.56 -2.92
C ALA A 115 2.79 -2.47 -1.38
N ARG A 116 2.40 -3.55 -0.70
CA ARG A 116 2.42 -3.65 0.77
C ARG A 116 3.85 -3.55 1.32
N LEU A 117 4.81 -4.25 0.70
CA LEU A 117 6.23 -4.15 1.06
C LEU A 117 6.72 -2.70 0.96
N ILE A 118 6.46 -2.02 -0.17
CA ILE A 118 6.83 -0.61 -0.35
C ILE A 118 6.14 0.30 0.68
N GLY A 119 4.88 0.02 1.03
CA GLY A 119 4.17 0.74 2.09
C GLY A 119 4.92 0.67 3.41
N HIS A 120 5.29 -0.54 3.86
CA HIS A 120 6.07 -0.71 5.08
C HIS A 120 7.45 -0.03 5.02
N LEU A 121 8.09 -0.02 3.86
CA LEU A 121 9.37 0.69 3.67
C LEU A 121 9.25 2.21 3.71
N LEU A 122 8.06 2.77 3.48
CA LEU A 122 7.82 4.20 3.59
C LEU A 122 7.31 4.62 4.97
N GLY A 123 6.78 3.69 5.76
CA GLY A 123 6.44 3.86 7.18
C GLY A 123 7.63 3.56 8.09
N ASP A 124 7.67 2.36 8.65
CA ASP A 124 8.69 1.97 9.65
C ASP A 124 9.96 1.32 9.06
N GLY A 125 10.17 1.44 7.74
CA GLY A 125 11.30 0.84 7.04
C GLY A 125 12.13 1.80 6.20
N GLY A 126 13.00 1.24 5.37
CA GLY A 126 13.79 2.02 4.43
C GLY A 126 14.91 1.22 3.77
N ILE A 127 15.69 1.92 2.94
CA ILE A 127 16.89 1.38 2.29
C ILE A 127 18.10 2.18 2.76
N PHE A 128 19.11 1.50 3.30
CA PHE A 128 20.39 2.08 3.68
C PHE A 128 21.53 1.19 3.17
N ASP A 129 22.48 1.76 2.42
CA ASP A 129 23.55 1.02 1.73
C ASP A 129 23.00 -0.22 0.96
N TYR A 130 21.89 0.01 0.25
CA TYR A 130 21.10 -0.99 -0.47
C TYR A 130 20.52 -2.15 0.36
N SER A 131 20.81 -2.25 1.65
CA SER A 131 20.09 -3.15 2.54
C SER A 131 18.73 -2.56 2.86
N ILE A 132 17.70 -3.38 2.76
CA ILE A 132 16.38 -3.02 3.27
C ILE A 132 16.37 -3.27 4.78
N TYR A 133 15.84 -2.31 5.52
CA TYR A 133 15.57 -2.40 6.94
C TYR A 133 14.08 -2.19 7.20
N TYR A 134 13.55 -2.93 8.18
CA TYR A 134 12.20 -2.74 8.69
C TYR A 134 12.18 -2.97 10.20
N PHE A 135 11.46 -2.11 10.91
CA PHE A 135 11.41 -2.11 12.37
C PHE A 135 9.96 -2.22 12.80
N ASN A 136 9.63 -3.13 13.71
CA ASN A 136 8.29 -3.11 14.32
C ASN A 136 8.29 -3.85 15.67
N LYS A 137 7.29 -3.57 16.50
CA LYS A 137 7.02 -4.34 17.74
C LYS A 137 5.94 -5.41 17.51
N ASN A 138 5.15 -5.28 16.45
CA ASN A 138 4.05 -6.18 16.18
C ASN A 138 4.51 -7.40 15.37
N GLU A 139 4.45 -8.59 15.98
CA GLU A 139 4.87 -9.84 15.35
C GLU A 139 4.08 -10.18 14.08
N THR A 140 2.78 -9.86 14.02
CA THR A 140 1.97 -10.09 12.82
C THR A 140 2.51 -9.29 11.63
N LEU A 141 2.89 -8.03 11.84
CA LEU A 141 3.47 -7.19 10.78
C LEU A 141 4.88 -7.67 10.39
N ILE A 142 5.71 -8.08 11.36
CA ILE A 142 7.04 -8.65 11.12
C ILE A 142 6.95 -9.90 10.23
N ASN A 143 6.08 -10.84 10.60
CA ASN A 143 5.90 -12.09 9.86
C ASN A 143 5.30 -11.84 8.48
N GLN A 144 4.39 -10.86 8.35
CA GLN A 144 3.85 -10.45 7.05
C GLN A 144 4.92 -9.84 6.14
N PHE A 145 5.78 -8.97 6.67
CA PHE A 145 6.88 -8.37 5.92
C PHE A 145 7.89 -9.41 5.45
N GLU A 146 8.23 -10.39 6.29
CA GLU A 146 9.08 -11.52 5.92
C GLU A 146 8.46 -12.35 4.79
N LYS A 147 7.18 -12.73 4.93
CA LYS A 147 6.44 -13.47 3.89
C LYS A 147 6.42 -12.72 2.57
N ASP A 148 6.14 -11.42 2.61
CA ASP A 148 6.11 -10.56 1.42
C ASP A 148 7.48 -10.46 0.75
N SER A 149 8.53 -10.34 1.56
CA SER A 149 9.90 -10.32 1.09
C SER A 149 10.26 -11.59 0.33
N TYR A 150 9.83 -12.76 0.84
CA TYR A 150 10.03 -14.03 0.16
C TYR A 150 9.18 -14.20 -1.09
N GLU A 151 7.95 -13.69 -1.11
CA GLU A 151 7.10 -13.75 -2.28
C GLU A 151 7.62 -12.85 -3.42
N VAL A 152 8.14 -11.67 -3.08
CA VAL A 152 8.70 -10.73 -4.05
C VAL A 152 10.09 -11.19 -4.52
N PHE A 153 11.04 -11.42 -3.61
CA PHE A 153 12.45 -11.63 -3.97
C PHE A 153 12.89 -13.09 -3.93
N GLY A 154 12.01 -14.02 -3.54
CA GLY A 154 12.34 -15.42 -3.29
C GLY A 154 12.94 -15.67 -1.90
N LYS A 155 13.32 -16.92 -1.62
CA LYS A 155 13.90 -17.30 -0.32
C LYS A 155 15.36 -16.85 -0.19
N PHE A 156 15.71 -16.29 0.95
CA PHE A 156 17.07 -15.92 1.36
C PHE A 156 17.12 -15.76 2.89
N LYS A 157 18.32 -15.62 3.46
CA LYS A 157 18.47 -15.39 4.90
C LYS A 157 18.11 -13.94 5.24
N ILE A 158 17.10 -13.75 6.10
CA ILE A 158 16.79 -12.45 6.72
C ILE A 158 17.51 -12.40 8.07
N GLU A 159 18.24 -11.31 8.32
CA GLU A 159 18.81 -11.03 9.65
C GLU A 159 17.70 -10.43 10.52
N LYS A 160 17.43 -11.05 11.68
CA LYS A 160 16.40 -10.64 12.65
C LYS A 160 17.06 -10.40 14.00
N ILE A 161 16.91 -9.19 14.53
CA ILE A 161 17.45 -8.80 15.85
C ILE A 161 16.34 -8.10 16.63
N THR A 162 16.05 -8.58 17.83
CA THR A 162 15.08 -7.94 18.74
C THR A 162 15.82 -7.19 19.83
N ASN A 163 15.50 -5.90 19.96
CA ASN A 163 16.06 -5.03 20.99
C ASN A 163 15.34 -5.26 22.33
N LEU A 164 15.94 -4.76 23.43
CA LEU A 164 15.37 -4.85 24.78
C LEU A 164 13.98 -4.22 24.91
N ASP A 165 13.67 -3.20 24.09
CA ASP A 165 12.38 -2.51 24.10
C ASP A 165 11.27 -3.27 23.34
N GLY A 166 11.58 -4.49 22.87
CA GLY A 166 10.69 -5.34 22.08
C GLY A 166 10.64 -5.00 20.58
N THR A 167 11.38 -4.00 20.11
CA THR A 167 11.44 -3.69 18.67
C THR A 167 12.30 -4.72 17.95
N THR A 168 11.71 -5.42 16.98
CA THR A 168 12.46 -6.28 16.07
C THR A 168 12.87 -5.51 14.82
N ARG A 169 14.16 -5.57 14.50
CA ARG A 169 14.74 -5.12 13.24
C ARG A 169 14.93 -6.31 12.31
N LEU A 170 14.36 -6.22 11.11
CA LEU A 170 14.67 -7.09 9.98
C LEU A 170 15.65 -6.40 9.03
N ARG A 171 16.63 -7.14 8.53
CA ARG A 171 17.55 -6.68 7.48
C ARG A 171 17.63 -7.70 6.35
N LEU A 172 17.39 -7.23 5.12
CA LEU A 172 17.47 -8.05 3.91
C LEU A 172 18.81 -7.81 3.18
N PRO A 173 19.24 -8.78 2.34
CA PRO A 173 20.45 -8.67 1.53
C PRO A 173 20.43 -7.46 0.58
N LYS A 174 21.59 -6.84 0.34
CA LYS A 174 21.74 -5.62 -0.49
C LYS A 174 21.12 -5.68 -1.89
N ILE A 175 21.01 -6.88 -2.46
CA ILE A 175 20.40 -7.03 -3.79
C ILE A 175 18.92 -6.65 -3.81
N THR A 176 18.20 -6.85 -2.71
CA THR A 176 16.78 -6.51 -2.61
C THR A 176 16.57 -4.99 -2.71
N GLY A 177 17.34 -4.20 -1.98
CA GLY A 177 17.27 -2.74 -2.08
C GLY A 177 17.80 -2.22 -3.41
N LYS A 178 18.86 -2.82 -3.99
CA LYS A 178 19.30 -2.47 -5.36
C LYS A 178 18.19 -2.67 -6.39
N ILE A 179 17.43 -3.76 -6.30
CA ILE A 179 16.29 -4.02 -7.19
C ILE A 179 15.22 -2.94 -7.03
N LEU A 180 14.85 -2.59 -5.80
CA LEU A 180 13.85 -1.54 -5.54
C LEU A 180 14.32 -0.14 -5.97
N SER A 181 15.62 0.12 -5.93
CA SER A 181 16.21 1.39 -6.38
C SER A 181 16.38 1.49 -7.90
N LEU A 182 16.10 0.43 -8.68
CA LEU A 182 16.11 0.51 -10.15
C LEU A 182 15.06 1.49 -10.64
N GLU A 183 15.37 2.25 -11.69
CA GLU A 183 14.52 3.33 -12.23
C GLU A 183 13.06 2.89 -12.50
N LYS A 184 12.85 1.64 -12.91
CA LYS A 184 11.50 1.13 -13.18
C LYS A 184 10.60 1.09 -11.93
N ILE A 185 11.19 0.88 -10.75
CA ILE A 185 10.50 0.93 -9.45
C ILE A 185 10.69 2.31 -8.83
N ASN A 186 11.92 2.84 -8.86
CA ASN A 186 12.34 4.13 -8.35
C ASN A 186 11.96 4.35 -6.88
N PHE A 187 12.20 3.35 -6.03
CA PHE A 187 12.15 3.56 -4.60
C PHE A 187 13.34 4.42 -4.19
N SER A 188 13.15 5.74 -4.20
CA SER A 188 14.13 6.73 -3.79
C SER A 188 13.46 7.86 -3.01
N ARG A 189 14.10 8.32 -1.93
CA ARG A 189 13.74 9.55 -1.19
C ARG A 189 12.25 9.66 -0.79
N GLY A 190 11.63 8.55 -0.37
CA GLY A 190 10.26 8.56 0.12
C GLY A 190 9.19 8.75 -0.98
N LYS A 191 9.51 8.48 -2.25
CA LYS A 191 8.55 8.54 -3.35
C LYS A 191 7.77 7.23 -3.50
N ILE A 192 6.50 7.35 -3.89
CA ILE A 192 5.65 6.22 -4.21
C ILE A 192 5.90 5.83 -5.68
N PRO A 193 6.23 4.56 -5.97
CA PRO A 193 6.40 4.08 -7.34
C PRO A 193 5.18 4.27 -8.24
N ASN A 194 5.41 4.57 -9.51
CA ASN A 194 4.35 4.82 -10.50
C ASN A 194 3.35 3.67 -10.65
N PHE A 195 3.78 2.42 -10.49
CA PHE A 195 2.88 1.27 -10.59
C PHE A 195 1.86 1.22 -9.44
N ILE A 196 2.16 1.86 -8.30
CA ILE A 196 1.20 2.02 -7.19
C ILE A 196 0.28 3.21 -7.48
N LEU A 197 0.84 4.34 -7.92
CA LEU A 197 0.06 5.54 -8.30
C LEU A 197 -1.01 5.23 -9.36
N LYS A 198 -0.62 4.45 -10.38
CA LYS A 198 -1.50 4.01 -11.49
C LYS A 198 -2.05 2.59 -11.27
N GLY A 199 -1.85 2.03 -10.09
CA GLY A 199 -2.25 0.67 -9.76
C GLY A 199 -3.77 0.54 -9.61
N SER A 200 -4.24 -0.70 -9.63
CA SER A 200 -5.64 -1.02 -9.35
C SER A 200 -6.02 -0.62 -7.91
N ARG A 201 -7.33 -0.62 -7.63
CA ARG A 201 -7.87 -0.35 -6.29
C ARG A 201 -7.25 -1.30 -5.25
N GLU A 202 -7.01 -2.56 -5.58
CA GLU A 202 -6.43 -3.54 -4.66
C GLU A 202 -4.94 -3.27 -4.36
N ILE A 203 -4.17 -2.79 -5.36
CA ILE A 203 -2.79 -2.37 -5.17
C ILE A 203 -2.73 -1.18 -4.21
N LYS A 204 -3.58 -0.17 -4.45
CA LYS A 204 -3.65 1.02 -3.59
C LYS A 204 -4.13 0.68 -2.17
N ALA A 205 -5.09 -0.25 -2.04
CA ALA A 205 -5.56 -0.72 -0.73
C ALA A 205 -4.47 -1.42 0.06
N ALA A 206 -3.68 -2.30 -0.58
CA ALA A 206 -2.58 -3.00 0.06
C ALA A 206 -1.46 -2.04 0.51
N PHE A 207 -1.16 -1.02 -0.31
CA PHE A 207 -0.24 0.05 0.02
C PHE A 207 -0.74 0.90 1.20
N LEU A 208 -1.99 1.39 1.14
CA LEU A 208 -2.59 2.18 2.22
C LEU A 208 -2.63 1.40 3.53
N ARG A 209 -3.02 0.12 3.49
CA ARG A 209 -3.06 -0.74 4.68
C ARG A 209 -1.70 -0.79 5.38
N ALA A 210 -0.62 -1.05 4.65
CA ALA A 210 0.73 -1.07 5.24
C ALA A 210 1.11 0.27 5.89
N ILE A 211 0.85 1.38 5.18
CA ILE A 211 1.14 2.72 5.70
C ILE A 211 0.37 3.00 7.00
N PHE A 212 -0.91 2.64 7.06
CA PHE A 212 -1.73 2.80 8.27
C PHE A 212 -1.37 1.79 9.38
N ASP A 213 -0.94 0.59 9.02
CA ASP A 213 -0.44 -0.42 9.97
C ASP A 213 0.81 0.07 10.71
N ASP A 214 1.66 0.85 10.07
CA ASP A 214 2.87 1.43 10.67
C ASP A 214 2.52 2.77 11.35
N GLU A 215 2.11 3.76 10.55
CA GLU A 215 2.01 5.18 10.96
C GLU A 215 0.61 5.59 11.44
N GLY A 216 -0.40 4.76 11.18
CA GLY A 216 -1.78 5.06 11.52
C GLY A 216 -2.05 4.95 13.01
N SER A 217 -2.79 5.91 13.58
CA SER A 217 -3.26 5.86 14.96
C SER A 217 -4.78 5.86 15.01
N ILE A 218 -5.33 5.26 16.05
CA ILE A 218 -6.78 5.14 16.24
C ILE A 218 -7.15 5.86 17.54
N THR A 219 -7.52 7.14 17.45
CA THR A 219 -7.90 8.02 18.57
C THR A 219 -9.42 8.19 18.65
N ASN A 220 -9.96 8.66 19.78
CA ASN A 220 -11.37 8.47 20.19
C ASN A 220 -12.42 8.43 19.07
N ASN A 221 -12.37 9.31 18.06
CA ASN A 221 -13.38 9.37 17.00
C ASN A 221 -12.82 9.28 15.57
N GLU A 222 -11.55 8.92 15.39
CA GLU A 222 -10.91 8.91 14.07
C GLU A 222 -9.76 7.90 13.93
N ILE A 223 -9.47 7.57 12.67
CA ILE A 223 -8.18 7.04 12.27
C ILE A 223 -7.34 8.23 11.82
N SER A 224 -6.17 8.46 12.40
CA SER A 224 -5.26 9.53 11.97
C SER A 224 -3.97 8.95 11.42
N ILE A 225 -3.31 9.73 10.57
CA ILE A 225 -1.94 9.46 10.14
C ILE A 225 -1.17 10.78 10.16
N GLU A 226 0.11 10.70 10.52
CA GLU A 226 1.01 11.83 10.54
C GLU A 226 2.41 11.42 10.09
N MET A 227 2.97 12.15 9.13
CA MET A 227 4.33 11.88 8.62
C MET A 227 5.05 13.18 8.27
N THR A 228 6.38 13.15 8.22
CA THR A 228 7.18 14.31 7.74
C THR A 228 7.16 14.42 6.21
N ASN A 229 6.88 13.32 5.51
CA ASN A 229 6.80 13.28 4.06
C ASN A 229 5.46 13.86 3.58
N LYS A 230 5.46 15.15 3.22
CA LYS A 230 4.29 15.86 2.68
C LYS A 230 3.67 15.13 1.49
N ASN A 231 4.48 14.69 0.53
CA ASN A 231 3.96 14.08 -0.70
C ASN A 231 3.21 12.78 -0.41
N LEU A 232 3.74 11.96 0.49
CA LEU A 232 3.10 10.73 0.94
C LEU A 232 1.72 11.01 1.55
N ILE A 233 1.61 11.98 2.46
CA ILE A 233 0.34 12.37 3.09
C ILE A 233 -0.72 12.84 2.08
N TYR A 234 -0.33 13.67 1.11
CA TYR A 234 -1.26 14.13 0.08
C TYR A 234 -1.65 13.01 -0.89
N THR A 235 -0.73 12.09 -1.20
CA THR A 235 -1.02 10.95 -2.07
C THR A 235 -1.95 9.94 -1.39
N THR A 236 -1.71 9.61 -0.11
CA THR A 236 -2.60 8.71 0.63
C THR A 236 -4.00 9.30 0.81
N ALA A 237 -4.10 10.62 1.03
CA ALA A 237 -5.37 11.35 1.00
C ALA A 237 -6.10 11.22 -0.35
N THR A 238 -5.36 11.34 -1.45
CA THR A 238 -5.92 11.18 -2.81
C THR A 238 -6.42 9.76 -3.03
N PHE A 239 -5.64 8.75 -2.66
CA PHE A 239 -6.08 7.36 -2.74
C PHE A 239 -7.35 7.13 -1.93
N LEU A 240 -7.44 7.62 -0.67
CA LEU A 240 -8.64 7.48 0.15
C LEU A 240 -9.90 8.05 -0.51
N LYS A 241 -9.79 9.16 -1.24
CA LYS A 241 -10.92 9.71 -2.02
C LYS A 241 -11.37 8.77 -3.14
N GLU A 242 -10.45 8.06 -3.80
CA GLU A 242 -10.81 7.01 -4.76
C GLU A 242 -11.60 5.88 -4.08
N PHE A 243 -11.36 5.63 -2.79
CA PHE A 243 -12.17 4.72 -1.96
C PHE A 243 -13.48 5.30 -1.46
N GLU A 244 -13.80 6.53 -1.85
CA GLU A 244 -14.91 7.33 -1.33
C GLU A 244 -14.87 7.50 0.19
N ILE A 245 -13.66 7.61 0.75
CA ILE A 245 -13.39 7.83 2.16
C ILE A 245 -12.98 9.28 2.35
N GLU A 246 -13.83 10.05 3.03
CA GLU A 246 -13.58 11.47 3.27
C GLU A 246 -12.67 11.71 4.48
N ILE A 247 -11.63 12.52 4.27
CA ILE A 247 -10.69 12.93 5.31
C ILE A 247 -11.02 14.32 5.87
N LYS A 248 -10.50 14.63 7.06
CA LYS A 248 -10.34 16.01 7.52
C LYS A 248 -9.35 16.75 6.65
N THR A 249 -9.44 18.08 6.65
CA THR A 249 -8.44 18.94 6.03
C THR A 249 -7.04 18.56 6.49
N ILE A 250 -6.11 18.46 5.54
CA ILE A 250 -4.71 18.17 5.84
C ILE A 250 -4.13 19.34 6.64
N GLY A 251 -3.66 19.04 7.84
CA GLY A 251 -2.95 19.97 8.71
C GLY A 251 -1.44 19.84 8.58
N SER A 252 -0.73 20.81 9.17
CA SER A 252 0.70 20.68 9.42
C SER A 252 1.07 21.25 10.77
N ARG A 253 2.10 20.71 11.42
CA ARG A 253 2.62 21.22 12.69
C ARG A 253 4.14 21.17 12.72
N LYS A 254 4.76 22.12 13.42
CA LYS A 254 6.20 22.07 13.69
C LYS A 254 6.44 20.97 14.73
N ARG A 255 7.36 20.06 14.44
CA ARG A 255 7.78 18.99 15.37
C ARG A 255 8.99 19.46 16.19
N ASP A 256 9.89 20.18 15.54
CA ASP A 256 11.05 20.86 16.13
C ASP A 256 11.38 22.11 15.28
N VAL A 257 12.53 22.74 15.55
CA VAL A 257 12.99 23.96 14.84
C VAL A 257 13.14 23.73 13.34
N TYR A 258 13.46 22.51 12.89
CA TYR A 258 13.85 22.19 11.51
C TYR A 258 12.84 21.29 10.78
N LYS A 259 11.91 20.64 11.49
CA LYS A 259 11.03 19.62 10.94
C LYS A 259 9.55 19.95 11.12
N ARG A 260 8.83 19.78 10.02
CA ARG A 260 7.37 19.87 9.95
C ARG A 260 6.78 18.50 9.68
N SER A 261 5.69 18.17 10.36
CA SER A 261 4.85 17.02 10.05
C SER A 261 3.54 17.46 9.43
N TYR A 262 2.95 16.56 8.65
CA TYR A 262 1.67 16.73 7.97
C TYR A 262 0.75 15.60 8.41
N TYR A 263 -0.53 15.90 8.61
CA TYR A 263 -1.47 14.93 9.16
C TYR A 263 -2.88 15.12 8.62
N TYR A 264 -3.67 14.06 8.64
CA TYR A 264 -5.13 14.11 8.49
C TYR A 264 -5.79 13.00 9.31
N GLY A 265 -7.11 13.11 9.47
CA GLY A 265 -7.94 12.10 10.12
C GLY A 265 -9.10 11.65 9.25
N ILE A 266 -9.44 10.36 9.30
CA ILE A 266 -10.67 9.77 8.79
C ILE A 266 -11.66 9.70 9.95
N TYR A 267 -12.80 10.36 9.79
CA TYR A 267 -13.85 10.50 10.80
C TYR A 267 -15.21 10.18 10.17
N GLY A 268 -16.27 10.05 10.97
CA GLY A 268 -17.60 9.66 10.48
C GLY A 268 -17.79 8.15 10.43
N LYS A 269 -18.97 7.66 10.82
CA LYS A 269 -19.22 6.21 10.90
C LYS A 269 -19.12 5.55 9.53
N ALA A 270 -19.66 6.20 8.50
CA ALA A 270 -19.69 5.64 7.15
C ALA A 270 -18.27 5.45 6.59
N ASP A 271 -17.42 6.47 6.74
CA ASP A 271 -16.03 6.43 6.28
C ASP A 271 -15.17 5.44 7.06
N LEU A 272 -15.39 5.30 8.38
CA LEU A 272 -14.72 4.27 9.19
C LEU A 272 -15.12 2.85 8.75
N ILE A 273 -16.41 2.64 8.43
CA ILE A 273 -16.89 1.36 7.88
C ILE A 273 -16.27 1.10 6.51
N LYS A 274 -16.24 2.11 5.62
CA LYS A 274 -15.61 2.01 4.30
C LYS A 274 -14.13 1.66 4.43
N PHE A 275 -13.41 2.33 5.33
CA PHE A 275 -12.01 2.03 5.60
C PHE A 275 -11.84 0.59 6.08
N HIS A 276 -12.59 0.17 7.10
CA HIS A 276 -12.50 -1.20 7.65
C HIS A 276 -12.74 -2.27 6.57
N LYS A 277 -13.77 -2.08 5.73
CA LYS A 277 -14.15 -3.06 4.70
C LYS A 277 -13.17 -3.11 3.52
N GLN A 278 -12.66 -1.96 3.08
CA GLN A 278 -11.93 -1.86 1.82
C GLN A 278 -10.40 -1.82 2.00
N ILE A 279 -9.94 -1.23 3.09
CA ILE A 279 -8.52 -1.07 3.41
C ILE A 279 -8.18 -1.90 4.64
N GLY A 280 -8.79 -1.65 5.80
CA GLY A 280 -8.58 -2.40 7.03
C GLY A 280 -7.17 -2.25 7.62
N PHE A 281 -6.86 -3.07 8.62
CA PHE A 281 -5.53 -3.20 9.24
C PHE A 281 -5.11 -4.66 9.23
N ASN A 282 -3.82 -4.95 9.06
CA ASN A 282 -3.27 -6.26 9.45
C ASN A 282 -2.82 -6.26 10.90
N HIS A 283 -2.56 -5.08 11.49
CA HIS A 283 -2.18 -4.96 12.89
C HIS A 283 -3.39 -5.34 13.78
N PRO A 284 -3.32 -6.46 14.54
CA PRO A 284 -4.49 -7.05 15.21
C PRO A 284 -5.13 -6.12 16.26
N ILE A 285 -4.30 -5.37 17.00
CA ILE A 285 -4.82 -4.41 17.99
C ILE A 285 -5.51 -3.22 17.30
N LYS A 286 -4.95 -2.69 16.20
CA LYS A 286 -5.54 -1.57 15.46
C LYS A 286 -6.87 -2.00 14.82
N ASP A 287 -6.90 -3.18 14.21
CA ASP A 287 -8.12 -3.76 13.65
C ASP A 287 -9.24 -3.91 14.69
N LYS A 288 -8.95 -4.57 15.82
CA LYS A 288 -9.88 -4.70 16.95
C LYS A 288 -10.35 -3.35 17.48
N LYS A 289 -9.46 -2.35 17.57
CA LYS A 289 -9.80 -0.99 18.00
C LYS A 289 -10.76 -0.31 17.02
N LEU A 290 -10.51 -0.43 15.72
CA LEU A 290 -11.40 0.13 14.69
C LEU A 290 -12.78 -0.53 14.75
N PHE A 291 -12.84 -1.86 14.81
CA PHE A 291 -14.09 -2.61 14.90
C PHE A 291 -14.93 -2.17 16.11
N ARG A 292 -14.32 -2.12 17.31
CA ARG A 292 -14.99 -1.64 18.52
C ARG A 292 -15.52 -0.22 18.36
N LYS A 293 -14.78 0.66 17.68
CA LYS A 293 -15.21 2.05 17.44
C LYS A 293 -16.38 2.16 16.49
N ILE A 294 -16.42 1.36 15.45
CA ILE A 294 -17.55 1.32 14.52
C ILE A 294 -18.82 0.90 15.26
N ASN A 295 -18.73 -0.10 16.14
CA ASN A 295 -19.86 -0.60 16.92
C ASN A 295 -20.32 0.38 17.99
N ASN A 296 -19.38 1.02 18.67
CA ASN A 296 -19.66 1.97 19.76
C ASN A 296 -19.78 3.42 19.27
N TYR A 297 -19.91 3.65 17.96
CA TYR A 297 -19.92 4.99 17.38
C TYR A 297 -21.11 5.79 17.92
N LYS A 298 -20.85 6.69 18.87
CA LYS A 298 -21.89 7.47 19.53
C LYS A 298 -22.49 8.47 18.54
N ILE A 299 -23.79 8.60 18.62
CA ILE A 299 -24.59 9.31 17.62
C ILE A 299 -24.33 10.83 17.61
N ASN A 300 -23.94 11.40 18.75
CA ASN A 300 -23.52 12.80 18.86
C ASN A 300 -22.18 13.09 18.13
N GLN A 301 -21.56 12.08 17.51
CA GLN A 301 -20.29 12.18 16.78
C GLN A 301 -20.47 12.04 15.26
N ARG A 302 -21.71 11.89 14.74
CA ARG A 302 -22.01 11.85 13.30
C ARG A 302 -21.42 13.08 12.60
N LYS A 303 -20.92 12.92 11.36
CA LYS A 303 -20.55 14.10 10.57
C LYS A 303 -21.77 14.99 10.41
N ASN A 304 -21.56 16.29 10.45
CA ASN A 304 -22.62 17.27 10.25
C ASN A 304 -23.46 17.03 8.98
N ASN A 305 -22.87 16.42 7.95
CA ASN A 305 -23.54 16.09 6.70
C ASN A 305 -24.22 14.71 6.72
N GLU A 306 -23.73 13.72 7.49
CA GLU A 306 -24.36 12.40 7.63
C GLU A 306 -25.72 12.52 8.31
N ALA A 307 -25.76 13.20 9.46
CA ALA A 307 -27.02 13.42 10.18
C ALA A 307 -28.04 14.19 9.33
N ARG A 308 -27.60 15.19 8.55
CA ARG A 308 -28.49 15.91 7.64
C ARG A 308 -29.01 15.03 6.49
N LYS A 309 -28.15 14.22 5.87
CA LYS A 309 -28.57 13.30 4.80
C LYS A 309 -29.60 12.28 5.31
N GLU A 310 -29.39 11.72 6.48
CA GLU A 310 -30.35 10.79 7.10
C GLU A 310 -31.67 11.47 7.48
N ILE A 311 -31.62 12.69 8.06
CA ILE A 311 -32.83 13.49 8.33
C ILE A 311 -33.62 13.69 7.03
N MET A 312 -32.94 14.15 5.95
CA MET A 312 -33.58 14.36 4.66
C MET A 312 -34.18 13.07 4.09
N ALA A 313 -33.48 11.94 4.20
CA ALA A 313 -33.95 10.64 3.72
C ALA A 313 -35.15 10.09 4.50
N LEU A 314 -35.26 10.40 5.80
CA LEU A 314 -36.44 10.06 6.60
C LEU A 314 -37.62 10.97 6.22
N LEU A 315 -37.38 12.27 6.09
CA LEU A 315 -38.43 13.23 5.73
C LEU A 315 -38.92 13.08 4.28
N SER A 316 -38.12 12.49 3.38
CA SER A 316 -38.59 12.13 2.04
C SER A 316 -39.64 11.02 2.04
N GLN A 317 -39.79 10.29 3.16
CA GLN A 317 -40.82 9.27 3.32
C GLN A 317 -42.14 9.85 3.84
N GLY A 318 -42.15 11.12 4.26
CA GLY A 318 -43.31 11.82 4.77
C GLY A 318 -43.00 12.72 5.96
N GLU A 319 -44.05 13.34 6.48
CA GLU A 319 -43.97 14.15 7.70
C GLU A 319 -43.64 13.27 8.92
N LEU A 320 -42.67 13.71 9.74
CA LEU A 320 -42.28 12.99 10.95
C LEU A 320 -42.28 13.92 12.16
N LYS A 321 -42.74 13.42 13.31
CA LYS A 321 -42.67 14.15 14.58
C LYS A 321 -41.23 14.20 15.07
N THR A 322 -40.94 15.22 15.88
CA THR A 322 -39.63 15.39 16.52
C THR A 322 -39.23 14.12 17.28
N ARG A 323 -40.15 13.50 18.03
CA ARG A 323 -39.88 12.28 18.79
C ARG A 323 -39.54 11.07 17.90
N ASP A 324 -40.20 10.92 16.77
CA ASP A 324 -39.94 9.83 15.82
C ASP A 324 -38.53 9.95 15.24
N LEU A 325 -38.15 11.16 14.83
CA LEU A 325 -36.79 11.45 14.37
C LEU A 325 -35.75 11.17 15.46
N LEU A 326 -36.00 11.56 16.71
CA LEU A 326 -35.10 11.26 17.83
C LEU A 326 -34.96 9.75 18.06
N ASN A 327 -36.06 9.00 17.98
CA ASN A 327 -36.07 7.55 18.18
C ASN A 327 -35.35 6.80 17.06
N VAL A 328 -35.63 7.14 15.80
CA VAL A 328 -35.05 6.49 14.63
C VAL A 328 -33.58 6.85 14.48
N LEU A 329 -33.25 8.14 14.55
CA LEU A 329 -31.87 8.59 14.42
C LEU A 329 -31.06 8.31 15.68
N LYS A 330 -31.71 8.06 16.82
CA LYS A 330 -31.10 7.85 18.14
C LYS A 330 -30.19 9.03 18.56
N ILE A 331 -30.49 10.25 18.10
CA ILE A 331 -29.76 11.51 18.41
C ILE A 331 -30.40 12.22 19.62
N LYS A 332 -29.66 13.12 20.29
CA LYS A 332 -30.21 14.00 21.34
C LYS A 332 -30.96 15.20 20.75
N SER A 333 -31.99 15.68 21.44
CA SER A 333 -32.81 16.84 21.01
C SER A 333 -32.01 18.09 20.61
N PRO A 334 -30.99 18.55 21.37
CA PRO A 334 -30.18 19.69 20.95
C PRO A 334 -29.44 19.47 19.62
N CYS A 335 -29.02 18.23 19.34
CA CYS A 335 -28.36 17.87 18.09
C CYS A 335 -29.34 17.91 16.91
N LEU A 336 -30.55 17.34 17.08
CA LEU A 336 -31.62 17.44 16.08
C LEU A 336 -31.95 18.91 15.78
N SER A 337 -32.15 19.72 16.83
CA SER A 337 -32.45 21.15 16.70
C SER A 337 -31.37 21.90 15.92
N PHE A 338 -30.08 21.62 16.20
CA PHE A 338 -28.96 22.22 15.46
C PHE A 338 -28.98 21.87 13.96
N HIS A 339 -29.28 20.62 13.60
CA HIS A 339 -29.38 20.21 12.20
C HIS A 339 -30.60 20.81 11.51
N MET A 340 -31.77 20.78 12.15
CA MET A 340 -33.02 21.34 11.63
C MET A 340 -32.89 22.84 11.36
N LYS A 341 -32.34 23.62 12.30
CA LYS A 341 -32.10 25.06 12.08
C LYS A 341 -31.27 25.34 10.82
N LYS A 342 -30.27 24.49 10.54
CA LYS A 342 -29.43 24.61 9.34
C LYS A 342 -30.13 24.18 8.05
N LEU A 343 -31.02 23.19 8.12
CA LEU A 343 -31.81 22.75 6.98
C LEU A 343 -32.91 23.76 6.64
N ILE A 344 -33.60 24.32 7.64
CA ILE A 344 -34.55 25.42 7.47
C ILE A 344 -33.87 26.64 6.84
N LYS A 345 -32.68 27.04 7.33
CA LYS A 345 -31.91 28.16 6.76
C LYS A 345 -31.55 27.95 5.28
N LYS A 346 -31.48 26.70 4.82
CA LYS A 346 -31.19 26.33 3.44
C LYS A 346 -32.46 25.99 2.63
N ASP A 347 -33.64 26.24 3.21
CA ASP A 347 -34.94 25.98 2.61
C ASP A 347 -35.25 24.53 2.23
N PHE A 348 -34.58 23.57 2.87
CA PHE A 348 -34.77 22.14 2.58
C PHE A 348 -35.91 21.49 3.35
N VAL A 349 -36.23 22.02 4.53
CA VAL A 349 -37.22 21.46 5.45
C VAL A 349 -38.03 22.58 6.07
N GLU A 350 -39.26 22.29 6.42
CA GLU A 350 -40.10 23.20 7.20
C GLU A 350 -40.57 22.57 8.50
N ARG A 351 -40.72 23.43 9.52
CA ARG A 351 -41.27 23.08 10.82
C ARG A 351 -42.76 23.33 10.80
N ILE A 352 -43.54 22.34 11.18
CA ILE A 352 -44.97 22.48 11.48
C ILE A 352 -45.08 22.59 13.00
N PRO A 353 -45.44 23.77 13.54
CA PRO A 353 -45.52 23.97 14.98
C PRO A 353 -46.57 23.05 15.59
N GLY A 354 -46.21 22.46 16.73
CA GLY A 354 -47.18 21.81 17.59
C GLY A 354 -48.28 22.78 18.05
N LYS A 355 -49.50 22.28 18.22
CA LYS A 355 -50.64 23.03 18.80
C LYS A 355 -50.89 22.59 20.25
N ILE A 356 -51.42 23.50 21.06
CA ILE A 356 -51.91 23.19 22.40
C ILE A 356 -53.40 23.48 22.41
N ASP A 357 -54.20 22.44 22.59
CA ASP A 357 -55.64 22.59 22.77
C ASP A 357 -55.94 22.82 24.24
N ARG A 358 -56.84 23.77 24.51
CA ARG A 358 -57.32 24.07 25.85
C ARG A 358 -58.83 23.88 25.89
N ASP A 359 -59.34 23.43 27.04
CA ASP A 359 -60.78 23.36 27.27
C ASP A 359 -61.36 24.76 27.48
N ASN A 360 -62.69 24.82 27.61
CA ASN A 360 -63.43 26.06 27.85
C ASN A 360 -63.08 26.73 29.20
N LYS A 361 -62.29 26.07 30.06
CA LYS A 361 -61.77 26.59 31.34
C LYS A 361 -60.29 26.97 31.25
N GLY A 362 -59.69 26.91 30.06
CA GLY A 362 -58.29 27.24 29.80
C GLY A 362 -57.29 26.16 30.21
N LYS A 363 -57.74 24.96 30.61
CA LYS A 363 -56.90 23.83 30.98
C LYS A 363 -56.40 23.12 29.72
N ILE A 364 -55.12 22.77 29.66
CA ILE A 364 -54.53 22.04 28.53
C ILE A 364 -55.17 20.66 28.41
N VAL A 365 -55.74 20.37 27.24
CA VAL A 365 -56.40 19.10 26.89
C VAL A 365 -55.47 18.23 26.05
N ASN A 366 -54.85 18.81 25.02
CA ASN A 366 -53.90 18.10 24.15
C ASN A 366 -52.68 18.97 23.87
N ILE A 367 -51.52 18.32 23.75
CA ILE A 367 -50.28 18.92 23.26
C ILE A 367 -49.86 18.11 22.04
N TYR A 368 -49.93 18.74 20.86
CA TYR A 368 -49.38 18.19 19.64
C TYR A 368 -47.90 18.58 19.56
N GLU A 369 -47.03 17.59 19.32
CA GLU A 369 -45.59 17.85 19.14
C GLU A 369 -45.31 18.52 17.80
N ASP A 370 -44.18 19.23 17.72
CA ASP A 370 -43.67 19.72 16.43
C ASP A 370 -43.40 18.57 15.47
N SER A 371 -43.83 18.74 14.23
CA SER A 371 -43.49 17.86 13.11
C SER A 371 -42.70 18.60 12.03
N TRP A 372 -42.09 17.81 11.16
CA TRP A 372 -41.15 18.27 10.14
C TRP A 372 -41.50 17.60 8.82
N LYS A 373 -41.39 18.35 7.72
CA LYS A 373 -41.48 17.80 6.36
C LYS A 373 -40.45 18.44 5.42
N LEU A 374 -40.15 17.76 4.32
CA LEU A 374 -39.41 18.38 3.22
C LEU A 374 -40.27 19.46 2.58
N ARG A 375 -39.61 20.50 2.07
CA ARG A 375 -40.24 21.47 1.18
C ARG A 375 -40.29 20.97 -0.25
#